data_AF-A0A4Y8L7A5-F1
#
_entry.id   AF-A0A4Y8L7A5-F1
#
_cell.length_a   1.000
_cell.length_b   1.000
_cell.length_c   1.000
_cell.angle_alpha   90.00
_cell.angle_beta   90.00
_cell.angle_gamma   90.00
#
_symmetry.space_group_name_H-M   'P 1'
#
loop_
_entity.id
_entity.type
_entity.pdbx_description
1 polymer ?
#
loop_
_entity_poly.entity_id
_entity_poly.type
_entity_poly.pdbx_seq_one_letter_code
_entity_poly.pdbx_strand_id
1 'polypeptide(L)' 'MKPTTNRMLTRIKSVYMFIKENGTVTTNDLVDEFGITPRTIQRDLNVLAYNDLVTSPSRGKWTTTQKKVKIS' A
#
# COMPACT_ATOMS: atom_id res chain seq x y z
N MET A 1 7.07 -19.76 -5.69
CA MET A 1 5.76 -19.11 -5.41
C MET A 1 4.86 -19.22 -6.63
N LYS A 2 3.54 -19.32 -6.45
CA LYS A 2 2.61 -19.31 -7.60
C LYS A 2 2.67 -17.94 -8.31
N PRO A 3 2.55 -17.87 -9.65
CA PRO A 3 2.67 -16.61 -10.41
C PRO A 3 1.72 -15.50 -9.92
N THR A 4 0.52 -15.88 -9.50
CA THR A 4 -0.50 -14.96 -8.96
C THR A 4 -0.08 -14.32 -7.65
N THR A 5 0.56 -15.08 -6.75
CA THR A 5 1.10 -14.57 -5.48
C THR A 5 2.23 -13.58 -5.73
N ASN A 6 3.08 -13.83 -6.73
CA ASN A 6 4.19 -12.93 -7.04
C ASN A 6 3.68 -11.57 -7.53
N ARG A 7 2.71 -11.55 -8.46
CA ARG A 7 2.08 -10.32 -8.95
C ARG A 7 1.41 -9.51 -7.83
N MET A 8 0.74 -10.19 -6.90
CA MET A 8 0.13 -9.55 -5.73
C MET A 8 1.18 -8.90 -4.82
N LEU A 9 2.26 -9.61 -4.49
CA LEU A 9 3.33 -9.05 -3.67
C LEU A 9 4.02 -7.86 -4.33
N THR A 10 4.28 -7.94 -5.65
CA THR A 10 4.84 -6.80 -6.40
C THR A 10 3.93 -5.58 -6.27
N ARG A 11 2.62 -5.75 -6.47
CA ARG A 11 1.65 -4.67 -6.33
C ARG A 11 1.63 -4.07 -4.93
N ILE A 12 1.60 -4.90 -3.88
CA ILE A 12 1.63 -4.44 -2.49
C ILE A 12 2.90 -3.62 -2.20
N LYS A 13 4.05 -4.05 -2.70
CA LYS A 13 5.30 -3.28 -2.60
C LYS A 13 5.20 -1.94 -3.32
N SER A 14 4.65 -1.90 -4.53
CA SER A 14 4.47 -0.66 -5.29
C SER A 14 3.53 0.32 -4.57
N VAL A 15 2.42 -0.16 -3.99
CA VAL A 15 1.52 0.66 -3.17
C VAL A 15 2.27 1.29 -1.99
N TYR A 16 3.09 0.51 -1.28
CA TYR A 16 3.91 1.05 -0.19
C TYR A 16 4.89 2.13 -0.66
N MET A 17 5.60 1.89 -1.76
CA MET A 17 6.55 2.88 -2.30
C MET A 17 5.86 4.17 -2.70
N PHE A 18 4.70 4.09 -3.35
CA PHE A 18 3.92 5.26 -3.73
C PHE A 18 3.54 6.11 -2.51
N ILE A 19 3.04 5.48 -1.43
CA ILE A 19 2.73 6.19 -0.18
C ILE A 19 3.99 6.81 0.41
N LYS A 20 5.12 6.08 0.41
CA LYS A 20 6.40 6.57 0.94
C LYS A 20 6.91 7.80 0.20
N GLU A 21 6.75 7.84 -1.12
CA GLU A 21 7.23 8.94 -1.98
C GLU A 21 6.30 10.16 -1.93
N ASN A 22 4.99 9.95 -1.83
CA ASN A 22 3.98 11.03 -1.83
C ASN A 22 3.55 11.46 -0.42
N GLY A 23 3.98 10.77 0.63
CA GLY A 23 3.66 11.09 2.03
C GLY A 23 2.29 10.57 2.47
N THR A 24 1.31 11.46 2.66
CA THR A 24 -0.05 11.06 3.05
C THR A 24 -0.95 11.09 1.83
N VAL A 25 -1.53 9.94 1.49
CA VAL A 25 -2.40 9.77 0.30
C VAL A 25 -3.79 9.29 0.72
N THR A 26 -4.74 9.35 -0.20
CA THR A 26 -6.09 8.81 -0.05
C THR A 26 -6.23 7.45 -0.74
N THR A 27 -7.27 6.70 -0.38
CA THR A 27 -7.64 5.48 -1.11
C THR A 27 -7.94 5.76 -2.59
N ASN A 28 -8.46 6.94 -2.93
CA ASN A 28 -8.76 7.28 -4.33
C ASN A 28 -7.48 7.54 -5.13
N ASP A 29 -6.49 8.24 -4.55
CA ASP A 29 -5.19 8.45 -5.20
C ASP A 29 -4.54 7.11 -5.61
N LEU A 30 -4.67 6.10 -4.73
CA LEU A 30 -4.18 4.75 -4.99
C LEU A 30 -5.03 3.99 -6.04
N VAL A 31 -6.34 4.23 -6.09
CA VAL A 31 -7.20 3.62 -7.12
C VAL A 31 -6.85 4.20 -8.50
N ASP A 32 -6.66 5.51 -8.58
CA ASP A 32 -6.35 6.22 -9.81
C ASP A 32 -4.95 5.86 -10.32
N GLU A 33 -3.94 5.83 -9.44
CA GLU A 33 -2.55 5.46 -9.79
C GLU A 33 -2.44 4.01 -10.29
N PHE A 34 -3.08 3.07 -9.59
CA PHE A 34 -2.89 1.65 -9.89
C PHE A 34 -3.95 1.06 -10.81
N GLY A 35 -4.99 1.83 -11.17
CA GLY A 35 -6.08 1.39 -12.06
C GLY A 35 -6.83 0.16 -11.55
N ILE A 36 -6.97 -0.01 -10.23
CA ILE A 36 -7.60 -1.18 -9.61
C ILE A 36 -8.69 -0.78 -8.62
N THR A 37 -9.62 -1.73 -8.37
CA THR A 37 -10.79 -1.45 -7.53
C THR A 37 -10.41 -1.01 -6.10
N PRO A 38 -11.22 -0.16 -5.45
CA PRO A 38 -11.01 0.23 -4.05
C PRO A 38 -10.90 -0.97 -3.10
N ARG A 39 -11.63 -2.05 -3.37
CA ARG A 39 -11.58 -3.29 -2.57
C ARG A 39 -10.22 -3.98 -2.65
N THR A 40 -9.54 -3.91 -3.80
CA THR A 40 -8.20 -4.48 -3.96
C THR A 40 -7.17 -3.62 -3.24
N ILE A 41 -7.23 -2.29 -3.40
CA ILE A 41 -6.38 -1.34 -2.66
C ILE A 41 -6.54 -1.52 -1.16
N GLN A 42 -7.77 -1.62 -0.66
CA GLN A 42 -8.00 -1.83 0.78
C GLN A 42 -7.39 -3.13 1.29
N ARG A 43 -7.41 -4.22 0.50
CA ARG A 43 -6.74 -5.48 0.89
C ARG A 43 -5.23 -5.31 0.97
N ASP A 44 -4.63 -4.63 -0.01
CA ASP A 44 -3.19 -4.38 -0.03
C ASP A 44 -2.78 -3.50 1.16
N LEU A 45 -3.54 -2.44 1.44
CA LEU A 45 -3.37 -1.57 2.62
C LEU A 45 -3.50 -2.35 3.92
N ASN A 46 -4.45 -3.27 4.03
CA ASN A 46 -4.60 -4.11 5.22
C ASN A 46 -3.38 -5.01 5.45
N VAL A 47 -2.79 -5.56 4.38
CA VAL A 47 -1.54 -6.33 4.50
C VAL A 47 -0.40 -5.43 4.98
N LEU A 48 -0.25 -4.23 4.42
CA LEU A 48 0.78 -3.29 4.86
C LEU A 48 0.57 -2.84 6.32
N ALA A 49 -0.67 -2.54 6.71
CA ALA A 49 -1.03 -2.11 8.06
C ALA A 49 -0.81 -3.22 9.09
N TYR A 50 -1.17 -4.47 8.76
CA TYR A 50 -0.89 -5.63 9.61
C TYR A 50 0.61 -5.83 9.86
N ASN A 51 1.47 -5.39 8.92
CA ASN A 51 2.92 -5.44 9.05
C ASN A 51 3.54 -4.15 9.61
N ASP A 52 2.74 -3.23 10.15
CA ASP A 52 3.16 -1.91 10.66
C ASP A 52 3.92 -1.06 9.63
N LEU A 53 3.62 -1.20 8.33
CA LEU A 53 4.29 -0.45 7.28
C LEU A 53 3.56 0.85 6.93
N VAL A 54 2.24 0.86 7.10
CA VAL A 54 1.38 2.02 6.91
C VAL A 54 0.39 2.16 8.05
N THR A 55 -0.10 3.37 8.26
CA THR A 55 -1.15 3.71 9.22
C THR A 55 -2.14 4.70 8.62
N SER A 56 -3.34 4.79 9.21
CA SER A 56 -4.39 5.70 8.77
C SER A 56 -4.53 6.85 9.77
N PRO A 57 -3.98 8.05 9.50
CA PRO A 57 -4.09 9.20 10.40
C PRO A 57 -5.50 9.77 10.46
N SER A 58 -6.31 9.55 9.43
CA SER A 58 -7.74 9.86 9.38
C SER A 58 -8.42 8.97 8.36
N ARG A 59 -9.75 8.80 8.47
CA ARG A 59 -10.53 7.88 7.63
C ARG A 59 -10.23 8.10 6.14
N GLY A 60 -9.81 7.02 5.46
CA GLY A 60 -9.52 7.02 4.03
C GLY A 60 -8.17 7.62 3.64
N LYS A 61 -7.37 8.11 4.61
CA LYS A 61 -6.00 8.57 4.39
C LYS A 61 -5.00 7.55 4.92
N TRP A 62 -3.85 7.47 4.29
CA TRP A 62 -2.79 6.50 4.57
C TRP A 62 -1.42 7.16 4.48
N THR A 63 -0.55 6.83 5.42
CA THR A 63 0.85 7.28 5.44
C THR A 63 1.75 6.15 5.95
N THR A 64 3.04 6.19 5.64
CA THR A 64 4.00 5.18 6.12
C THR A 64 4.31 5.37 7.61
N THR A 65 4.65 4.29 8.29
CA THR A 65 5.19 4.36 9.66
C THR A 65 6.68 4.69 9.64
N GLN A 66 7.30 4.83 10.82
CA GLN A 66 8.74 5.00 10.98
C GLN A 66 9.53 3.67 10.96
N LYS A 67 8.85 2.54 10.71
CA LYS A 67 9.48 1.21 10.70
C LYS A 67 10.55 1.16 9.61
N LYS A 68 11.78 0.81 9.98
CA LYS A 68 12.88 0.67 9.02
C LYS A 68 12.62 -0.56 8.14
N VAL A 69 12.56 -0.34 6.83
CA VAL A 69 12.36 -1.39 5.83
C VAL A 69 13.60 -1.48 4.94
N LYS A 70 14.09 -2.69 4.68
CA LYS A 70 15.10 -2.92 3.63
C LYS A 70 14.41 -2.95 2.28
N ILE A 71 14.84 -2.08 1.38
CA ILE A 71 14.42 -2.08 -0.02
C ILE A 71 15.43 -2.95 -0.77
N SER A 72 14.99 -4.10 -1.26
CA SER A 72 15.80 -5.08 -2.00
C SER A 72 15.05 -5.56 -3.24
#